data_AF-A0A0Q9KC02-F1
#
_entry.id   AF-A0A0Q9KC02-F1
#
_cell.length_a   1.000
_cell.length_b   1.000
_cell.length_c   1.000
_cell.angle_alpha   90.00
_cell.angle_beta   90.00
_cell.angle_gamma   90.00
#
_symmetry.space_group_name_H-M   'P 1'
#
loop_
_entity.id
_entity.type
_entity.pdbx_description
1 polymer ?
#
loop_
_entity_poly.entity_id
_entity_poly.type
_entity_poly.pdbx_seq_one_letter_code
_entity_poly.pdbx_strand_id
1 'polypeptide(L)'
;MGRHFTVAPDQHDVPVELMEMLDSRSRALSLPMVLIGAAARDLCVHAPVAERSSRSTADVDIAIAVPHGEAFAEFTSGFDAVRGAEHKFRDRAGRRRPA
;
A
#
# COMPACT_ATOMS: atom_id res chain seq x y z
N MET A 1 -16.07 8.78 -2.35
CA MET A 1 -16.08 8.44 -0.91
C MET A 1 -14.70 8.73 -0.34
N GLY A 2 -14.60 9.72 0.54
CA GLY A 2 -13.33 10.02 1.22
C GLY A 2 -13.00 8.92 2.21
N ARG A 3 -11.77 8.40 2.16
CA ARG A 3 -11.25 7.53 3.21
C ARG A 3 -10.81 8.43 4.35
N HIS A 4 -11.66 8.56 5.36
CA HIS A 4 -11.31 9.27 6.57
C HIS A 4 -10.75 8.26 7.56
N PHE A 5 -9.46 8.39 7.87
CA PHE A 5 -8.88 7.71 9.02
C PHE A 5 -9.36 8.49 10.26
N THR A 6 -10.37 7.98 10.96
CA THR A 6 -10.90 8.57 12.20
C THR A 6 -10.14 8.11 13.44
N VAL A 7 -9.02 7.43 13.25
CA VAL A 7 -8.16 6.90 14.31
C VAL A 7 -7.09 7.96 14.62
N ALA A 8 -6.89 8.26 15.90
CA ALA A 8 -5.91 9.25 16.30
C ALA A 8 -4.47 8.73 16.08
N PRO A 9 -3.50 9.60 15.73
CA PRO A 9 -2.12 9.17 15.44
C PRO A 9 -1.41 8.48 16.60
N ASP A 10 -1.83 8.70 17.85
CA ASP A 10 -1.30 8.03 19.04
C ASP A 10 -1.83 6.60 19.24
N GLN A 11 -2.83 6.20 18.46
CA GLN A 11 -3.47 4.88 18.48
C GLN A 11 -2.98 3.94 17.37
N HIS A 12 -2.06 4.39 16.50
CA HIS A 12 -1.49 3.55 15.46
C HIS A 12 -0.05 3.97 15.11
N ASP A 13 0.76 3.02 14.62
CA ASP A 13 2.12 3.30 14.13
C ASP A 13 2.19 3.35 12.59
N VAL A 14 1.05 3.58 11.91
CA VAL A 14 1.00 3.67 10.44
C VAL A 14 1.58 5.02 9.96
N PRO A 15 2.49 5.04 8.97
CA PRO A 15 3.08 6.27 8.45
C PRO A 15 2.06 7.05 7.60
N VAL A 16 1.34 7.98 8.22
CA VAL A 16 0.23 8.74 7.61
C VAL A 16 0.66 9.49 6.35
N GLU A 17 1.77 10.23 6.42
CA GLU A 17 2.27 11.03 5.29
C GLU A 17 2.56 10.18 4.04
N LEU A 18 3.12 8.98 4.25
CA LEU A 18 3.35 8.02 3.17
C LEU A 18 2.02 7.55 2.57
N MET A 19 1.02 7.26 3.41
CA MET A 19 -0.29 6.81 2.96
C MET A 19 -1.03 7.90 2.19
N GLU A 20 -0.94 9.15 2.61
CA GLU A 20 -1.52 10.30 1.91
C GLU A 20 -0.86 10.50 0.54
N MET A 21 0.46 10.35 0.44
CA MET A 21 1.18 10.39 -0.83
C MET A 21 0.70 9.29 -1.79
N LEU A 22 0.59 8.05 -1.31
CA LEU A 22 0.10 6.92 -2.11
C LEU A 22 -1.37 7.09 -2.51
N ASP A 23 -2.23 7.59 -1.63
CA ASP A 23 -3.66 7.85 -1.91
C ASP A 23 -3.82 8.98 -2.94
N SER A 24 -3.08 10.09 -2.77
CA SER A 24 -3.06 11.20 -3.72
C SER A 24 -2.68 10.71 -5.12
N ARG A 25 -1.63 9.88 -5.21
CA ARG A 25 -1.18 9.30 -6.46
C ARG A 25 -2.19 8.34 -7.08
N SER A 26 -2.76 7.45 -6.27
CA SER A 26 -3.84 6.54 -6.66
C SER A 26 -5.04 7.30 -7.24
N ARG A 27 -5.45 8.40 -6.61
CA ARG A 27 -6.54 9.26 -7.08
C ARG A 27 -6.22 9.98 -8.37
N ALA A 28 -5.01 10.55 -8.49
CA ALA A 28 -4.57 11.24 -9.70
C ALA A 28 -4.65 10.32 -10.93
N LEU A 29 -4.34 9.04 -10.75
CA LEU A 29 -4.37 8.01 -11.81
C LEU A 29 -5.71 7.26 -11.91
N SER A 30 -6.70 7.61 -11.08
CA SER A 30 -7.98 6.89 -10.99
C SER A 30 -7.81 5.38 -10.76
N LEU A 31 -6.78 4.97 -10.02
CA LEU A 31 -6.48 3.58 -9.70
C LEU A 31 -7.02 3.24 -8.31
N PRO A 32 -7.99 2.32 -8.16
CA PRO A 32 -8.42 1.88 -6.84
C PRO A 32 -7.27 1.26 -6.05
N MET A 33 -6.92 1.85 -4.91
CA MET A 33 -5.93 1.31 -3.96
C MET A 33 -6.64 0.71 -2.75
N VAL A 34 -6.08 -0.26 -2.04
CA VAL A 34 -6.50 -0.64 -0.68
C VAL A 34 -5.26 -0.88 0.17
N LEU A 35 -5.31 -0.47 1.43
CA LEU A 35 -4.30 -0.83 2.42
C LEU A 35 -4.52 -2.28 2.82
N ILE A 36 -3.45 -3.08 2.88
CA ILE A 36 -3.49 -4.48 3.27
C ILE A 36 -2.39 -4.79 4.30
N GLY A 37 -2.20 -6.07 4.60
CA GLY A 37 -1.11 -6.52 5.47
C GLY A 37 -1.25 -6.03 6.91
N ALA A 38 -0.10 -5.90 7.58
CA ALA A 38 -0.06 -5.50 8.98
C ALA A 38 -0.69 -4.10 9.19
N ALA A 39 -0.50 -3.17 8.24
CA ALA A 39 -1.04 -1.80 8.30
C ALA A 39 -2.56 -1.77 8.37
N ALA A 40 -3.22 -2.56 7.54
CA ALA A 40 -4.67 -2.69 7.61
C ALA A 40 -5.12 -3.33 8.93
N ARG A 41 -4.47 -4.41 9.38
CA ARG A 41 -4.82 -5.09 10.63
C ARG A 41 -4.77 -4.12 11.81
N ASP A 42 -3.69 -3.35 11.92
CA ASP A 42 -3.50 -2.51 13.11
C ASP A 42 -4.52 -1.38 13.17
N LEU A 43 -4.89 -0.80 12.02
CA LEU A 43 -5.94 0.21 11.95
C LEU A 43 -7.34 -0.37 12.22
N CYS A 44 -7.61 -1.59 11.78
CA CYS A 44 -8.94 -2.20 11.91
C CYS A 44 -9.17 -2.96 13.22
N VAL A 45 -8.11 -3.47 13.84
CA VAL A 45 -8.21 -4.36 15.01
C VAL A 45 -7.68 -3.70 16.27
N HIS A 46 -6.46 -3.16 16.24
CA HIS A 46 -5.76 -2.71 17.44
C HIS A 46 -6.08 -1.24 17.80
N ALA A 47 -6.09 -0.37 16.79
CA ALA A 47 -6.41 1.05 16.95
C ALA A 47 -7.77 1.33 17.60
N PRO A 48 -8.89 0.67 17.22
CA PRO A 48 -10.20 0.93 17.81
C PRO A 48 -10.29 0.62 19.31
N VAL A 49 -9.41 -0.24 19.82
CA VAL A 49 -9.32 -0.61 21.25
C VAL A 49 -8.13 0.05 21.95
N ALA A 50 -7.46 1.01 21.29
CA ALA A 50 -6.27 1.70 21.78
C ALA A 50 -5.13 0.74 22.20
N GLU A 51 -5.05 -0.42 21.56
CA GLU A 51 -3.96 -1.37 21.75
C GLU A 51 -2.82 -1.03 20.78
N ARG A 52 -1.58 -0.95 21.27
CA ARG A 52 -0.41 -0.82 20.39
C ARG A 52 -0.08 -2.17 19.77
N SER A 53 0.10 -2.21 18.46
CA SER A 53 0.52 -3.43 17.79
C SER A 53 2.00 -3.70 18.04
N SER A 54 2.35 -4.95 18.36
CA SER A 54 3.75 -5.38 18.41
C SER A 54 4.21 -5.76 17.00
N ARG A 55 4.57 -4.79 16.17
CA ARG A 55 5.02 -5.06 14.81
C ARG A 55 6.46 -5.58 14.78
N SER A 56 6.70 -6.57 13.92
CA SER A 56 8.06 -6.97 13.53
C SER A 56 8.53 -6.35 12.22
N THR A 57 7.63 -5.71 11.45
CA THR A 57 7.93 -5.13 10.14
C THR A 57 7.61 -3.64 10.11
N ALA A 58 8.43 -2.88 9.39
CA ALA A 58 8.32 -1.42 9.23
C ALA A 58 7.79 -1.01 7.84
N ASP A 59 7.44 -1.98 7.01
CA ASP A 59 6.88 -1.79 5.68
C ASP A 59 5.36 -1.56 5.71
N VAL A 60 4.84 -1.10 4.57
CA VAL A 60 3.41 -0.97 4.33
C VAL A 60 3.03 -1.67 3.03
N ASP A 61 2.06 -2.56 3.13
CA ASP A 61 1.52 -3.29 1.99
C ASP A 61 0.27 -2.59 1.45
N ILE A 62 0.23 -2.40 0.14
CA ILE A 62 -0.96 -1.92 -0.59
C ILE A 62 -1.30 -2.89 -1.72
N ALA A 63 -2.58 -2.95 -2.09
CA ALA A 63 -3.00 -3.48 -3.37
C ALA A 63 -3.57 -2.36 -4.23
N ILE A 64 -3.19 -2.32 -5.50
CA ILE A 64 -3.69 -1.37 -6.49
C ILE A 64 -4.30 -2.14 -7.66
N ALA A 65 -5.48 -1.71 -8.09
CA ALA A 65 -6.12 -2.24 -9.28
C ALA A 65 -5.53 -1.56 -10.52
N VAL A 66 -4.50 -2.18 -11.09
CA VAL A 66 -3.85 -1.68 -12.30
C VAL A 66 -4.57 -2.25 -13.53
N PRO A 67 -5.10 -1.42 -14.44
CA PRO A 67 -5.57 -1.87 -15.74
C PRO A 67 -4.39 -2.35 -16.62
N HIS A 68 -4.69 -2.95 -17.77
CA HIS A 68 -3.63 -3.27 -18.74
C HIS A 68 -2.87 -2.00 -19.18
N GLY A 69 -1.59 -2.16 -19.52
CA GLY A 69 -0.75 -1.09 -20.06
C GLY A 69 0.17 -0.44 -19.00
N GLU A 70 0.40 0.87 -19.16
CA GLU A 70 1.46 1.62 -18.47
C GLU A 70 1.09 2.13 -17.07
N ALA A 71 -0.15 1.88 -16.62
CA ALA A 71 -0.65 2.43 -15.35
C ALA A 71 0.18 2.00 -14.12
N PHE A 72 0.83 0.81 -14.17
CA PHE A 72 1.75 0.39 -13.11
C PHE A 72 3.00 1.26 -13.10
N ALA A 73 3.64 1.43 -14.28
CA ALA A 73 4.84 2.23 -14.42
C ALA A 73 4.59 3.70 -14.04
N GLU A 74 3.42 4.24 -14.41
CA GLU A 74 3.01 5.59 -14.04
C GLU A 74 2.75 5.73 -12.53
N PHE A 75 2.15 4.73 -11.89
CA PHE A 75 1.98 4.71 -10.44
C PHE A 75 3.30 4.59 -9.69
N THR A 76 4.29 3.87 -10.23
CA THR A 76 5.59 3.70 -9.58
C THR A 76 6.64 4.72 -10.00
N SER A 77 6.34 5.64 -10.92
CA SER A 77 7.35 6.57 -11.46
C SER A 77 7.91 7.49 -10.36
N GLY A 78 9.23 7.60 -10.24
CA GLY A 78 9.84 8.38 -9.15
C GLY A 78 9.82 7.70 -7.78
N PHE A 79 9.39 6.44 -7.68
CA PHE A 79 9.84 5.59 -6.58
C PHE A 79 11.22 5.05 -6.92
N ASP A 80 12.17 5.27 -6.02
CA ASP A 80 13.49 4.67 -6.18
C ASP A 80 13.38 3.16 -6.00
N ALA A 81 13.80 2.41 -7.03
CA ALA A 81 13.87 0.97 -6.92
C ALA A 81 14.90 0.60 -5.84
N VAL A 82 14.45 -0.07 -4.79
CA VAL A 82 15.37 -0.70 -3.84
C VAL A 82 16.15 -1.76 -4.60
N ARG A 83 17.49 -1.65 -4.62
CA ARG A 83 18.36 -2.61 -5.30
C ARG A 83 18.01 -4.05 -4.87
N GLY A 84 17.69 -4.91 -5.83
CA GLY A 84 17.33 -6.31 -5.59
C GLY A 84 15.83 -6.61 -5.47
N ALA A 85 14.96 -5.60 -5.56
CA ALA A 85 13.51 -5.80 -5.62
C ALA A 85 13.06 -6.16 -7.04
N GLU A 86 13.14 -7.44 -7.41
CA GLU A 86 12.52 -7.90 -8.66
C GLU A 86 10.99 -7.96 -8.50
N HIS A 87 10.24 -7.27 -9.37
CA HIS A 87 8.80 -7.45 -9.47
C HIS A 87 8.49 -8.86 -9.94
N LYS A 88 7.87 -9.67 -9.07
CA LYS A 88 7.51 -11.05 -9.39
C LYS A 88 6.19 -11.07 -10.16
N PHE A 89 6.22 -10.79 -11.46
CA PHE A 89 5.05 -11.01 -12.31
C PHE A 89 4.86 -12.50 -12.58
N ARG A 90 3.64 -13.01 -12.37
CA ARG A 90 3.24 -14.34 -12.83
C ARG A 90 2.21 -14.20 -13.96
N ASP A 91 2.39 -14.96 -15.04
CA ASP A 91 1.37 -15.03 -16.08
C ASP A 91 0.14 -15.84 -15.62
N ARG A 92 -0.95 -15.84 -16.41
CA ARG A 92 -2.17 -16.63 -16.12
C ARG A 92 -1.92 -18.14 -16.00
N ALA A 93 -0.76 -18.63 -16.44
CA ALA A 93 -0.33 -20.02 -16.31
C ALA A 93 0.65 -20.23 -15.13
N GLY A 94 0.87 -19.22 -14.28
CA GLY A 94 1.71 -19.27 -13.09
C GLY A 94 3.22 -19.16 -13.33
N ARG A 95 3.67 -18.90 -14.57
CA ARG A 95 5.09 -18.77 -14.90
C ARG A 95 5.61 -17.38 -14.54
N ARG A 96 6.83 -17.33 -14.02
CA ARG A 96 7.54 -16.06 -13.75
C ARG A 96 7.84 -15.37 -15.07
N ARG A 97 7.47 -14.10 -15.20
CA ARG A 97 7.94 -13.22 -16.27
C ARG A 97 8.91 -12.21 -15.68
N PRO A 98 10.08 -11.98 -16.33
CA PRO A 98 10.85 -10.78 -16.04
C PRO A 98 10.02 -9.54 -16.40
N ALA A 99 10.25 -8.45 -15.67
CA ALA A 99 9.67 -7.14 -15.95
C ALA A 99 10.07 -6.65 -17.34
#